data_AF-A0A235ISK6-F1
#
_entry.id   AF-A0A235ISK6-F1
#
_cell.length_a   1.000
_cell.length_b   1.000
_cell.length_c   1.000
_cell.angle_alpha   90.00
_cell.angle_beta   90.00
_cell.angle_gamma   90.00
#
_symmetry.space_group_name_H-M   'P 1'
#
loop_
_entity.id
_entity.type
_entity.pdbx_description
1 polymer ?
#
loop_
_entity_poly.entity_id
_entity_poly.type
_entity_poly.pdbx_seq_one_letter_code
_entity_poly.pdbx_strand_id
1 'polypeptide(L)'
;MVQAKRRANTANTIGLLIPTLLQGEVEGWRNTGWAGVTQTTSELLSYWFEEDRDGPQFHQCQQRAIETIIYCHEILGIENPYQLYENFAPESPTVQAVTRSKALQDELNPISFPKYCLKMATGSGKTWVLNALIVWHYFNALNDERPGLFTSRFLIVTPGREVQKRILVSLEFDLSQPLFVPPGTRWRDRFYYELYTPDDFRENLTLTDGAFLMVTNWQQFRFAKDKPSLWEEFMGERE
;
A
#
# COMPACT_ATOMS: atom_id res chain seq x y z
N MET A 1 7.96 -43.75 -23.22
CA MET A 1 7.99 -42.30 -22.90
C MET A 1 6.62 -41.71 -23.24
N VAL A 2 5.76 -41.52 -22.25
CA VAL A 2 4.49 -40.81 -22.40
C VAL A 2 4.54 -39.64 -21.42
N GLN A 3 4.68 -38.42 -21.94
CA GLN A 3 4.61 -37.19 -21.16
C GLN A 3 3.20 -37.07 -20.56
N ALA A 4 3.11 -37.22 -19.24
CA ALA A 4 1.91 -36.94 -18.49
C ALA A 4 1.66 -35.43 -18.51
N LYS A 5 0.73 -35.00 -19.36
CA LYS A 5 0.12 -33.67 -19.37
C LYS A 5 -0.45 -33.41 -17.97
N ARG A 6 0.21 -32.59 -17.15
CA ARG A 6 -0.34 -32.10 -15.88
C ARG A 6 -1.62 -31.32 -16.20
N ARG A 7 -2.78 -31.97 -16.03
CA ARG A 7 -4.07 -31.27 -15.97
C ARG A 7 -4.04 -30.44 -14.69
N ALA A 8 -3.98 -29.12 -14.85
CA ALA A 8 -4.25 -28.20 -13.75
C ALA A 8 -5.68 -28.48 -13.27
N ASN A 9 -5.78 -29.01 -12.05
CA ASN A 9 -7.03 -29.26 -11.38
C ASN A 9 -7.59 -27.88 -11.01
N THR A 10 -8.53 -27.35 -11.79
CA THR A 10 -9.31 -26.15 -11.45
C THR A 10 -10.22 -26.50 -10.28
N ALA A 11 -9.63 -26.52 -9.08
CA ALA A 11 -10.38 -26.39 -7.86
C ALA A 11 -11.04 -25.01 -7.89
N ASN A 12 -12.38 -24.99 -7.71
CA ASN A 12 -13.14 -23.78 -7.41
C ASN A 12 -12.49 -23.07 -6.22
N THR A 13 -11.62 -22.11 -6.52
CA THR A 13 -10.97 -21.32 -5.49
C THR A 13 -11.99 -20.29 -5.06
N ILE A 14 -12.54 -20.43 -3.85
CA ILE A 14 -13.44 -19.44 -3.21
C ILE A 14 -12.59 -18.21 -2.75
N GLY A 15 -11.57 -17.86 -3.53
CA GLY A 15 -10.54 -16.89 -3.20
C GLY A 15 -10.22 -15.99 -4.38
N LEU A 16 -9.69 -14.80 -4.11
CA LEU A 16 -9.22 -13.89 -5.15
C LEU A 16 -8.05 -14.55 -5.90
N LEU A 17 -8.06 -14.51 -7.24
CA LEU A 17 -7.10 -15.20 -8.09
C LEU A 17 -5.64 -14.82 -7.77
N ILE A 18 -5.32 -13.53 -7.86
CA ILE A 18 -3.93 -13.04 -7.70
C ILE A 18 -3.37 -13.35 -6.31
N PRO A 19 -4.06 -13.05 -5.19
CA PRO A 19 -3.57 -13.44 -3.87
C PRO A 19 -3.33 -14.95 -3.72
N THR A 20 -4.17 -15.79 -4.35
CA THR A 20 -3.99 -17.25 -4.30
C THR A 20 -2.72 -17.68 -5.04
N LEU A 21 -2.44 -17.07 -6.21
CA LEU A 21 -1.25 -17.38 -7.00
C LEU A 21 0.03 -16.86 -6.35
N LEU A 22 -0.02 -15.67 -5.74
CA LEU A 22 1.13 -15.09 -5.04
C LEU A 22 1.47 -15.82 -3.73
N GLN A 23 0.54 -16.55 -3.12
CA GLN A 23 0.76 -17.14 -1.80
C GLN A 23 1.99 -18.04 -1.76
N GLY A 24 2.14 -18.95 -2.74
CA GLY A 24 3.28 -19.86 -2.80
C GLY A 24 4.60 -19.15 -3.12
N GLU A 25 4.55 -18.10 -3.95
CA GLU A 25 5.71 -17.31 -4.34
C GLU A 25 6.24 -16.48 -3.16
N VAL A 26 5.36 -15.78 -2.45
CA VAL A 26 5.70 -14.99 -1.26
C VAL A 26 6.21 -15.90 -0.15
N GLU A 27 5.60 -17.07 0.04
CA GLU A 27 6.09 -18.06 1.02
C GLU A 27 7.46 -18.61 0.64
N GLY A 28 7.67 -18.98 -0.63
CA GLY A 28 8.96 -19.43 -1.14
C GLY A 28 10.04 -18.36 -0.97
N TRP A 29 9.73 -17.11 -1.30
CA TRP A 29 10.62 -15.97 -1.12
C TRP A 29 10.93 -15.71 0.36
N ARG A 30 9.95 -15.74 1.27
CA ARG A 30 10.17 -15.62 2.72
C ARG A 30 11.18 -16.67 3.20
N ASN A 31 11.05 -17.92 2.75
CA ASN A 31 11.94 -19.01 3.16
C ASN A 31 13.39 -18.85 2.68
N THR A 32 13.67 -17.90 1.79
CA THR A 32 15.04 -17.53 1.41
C THR A 32 15.70 -16.51 2.35
N GLY A 33 14.97 -16.02 3.37
CA GLY A 33 15.37 -14.87 4.17
C GLY A 33 15.17 -13.55 3.44
N TRP A 34 14.08 -13.44 2.68
CA TRP A 34 13.72 -12.26 1.87
C TRP A 34 14.80 -11.81 0.87
N ALA A 35 15.44 -12.75 0.18
CA ALA A 35 16.51 -12.44 -0.76
C ALA A 35 16.07 -11.41 -1.83
N GLY A 36 16.98 -10.48 -2.15
CA GLY A 36 16.80 -9.49 -3.22
C GLY A 36 16.11 -8.18 -2.82
N VAL A 37 15.74 -7.98 -1.55
CA VAL A 37 15.30 -6.66 -1.06
C VAL A 37 16.48 -5.72 -0.81
N THR A 38 16.17 -4.44 -0.56
CA THR A 38 17.17 -3.46 -0.10
C THR A 38 17.70 -3.81 1.30
N GLN A 39 18.86 -3.23 1.67
CA GLN A 39 19.43 -3.45 3.00
C GLN A 39 18.47 -2.97 4.10
N THR A 40 17.87 -1.79 3.90
CA THR A 40 16.88 -1.23 4.83
C THR A 40 15.66 -2.13 5.00
N THR A 41 15.14 -2.71 3.91
CA THR A 41 14.00 -3.64 3.99
C THR A 41 14.37 -4.93 4.70
N SER A 42 15.55 -5.48 4.45
CA SER A 42 16.02 -6.68 5.16
C SER A 42 16.12 -6.44 6.68
N GLU A 43 16.70 -5.31 7.10
CA GLU A 43 16.78 -4.92 8.52
C GLU A 43 15.39 -4.83 9.17
N LEU A 44 14.43 -4.20 8.50
CA LEU A 44 13.05 -4.06 8.99
C LEU A 44 12.34 -5.42 9.10
N LEU A 45 12.46 -6.28 8.09
CA LEU A 45 11.79 -7.58 8.06
C LEU A 45 12.33 -8.54 9.13
N SER A 46 13.66 -8.62 9.27
CA SER A 46 14.29 -9.41 10.34
C SER A 46 13.85 -8.92 11.72
N TYR A 47 13.87 -7.60 11.94
CA TYR A 47 13.41 -7.04 13.21
C TYR A 47 11.92 -7.31 13.48
N TRP A 48 11.06 -7.18 12.47
CA TRP A 48 9.62 -7.36 12.63
C TRP A 48 9.22 -8.83 12.84
N PHE A 49 9.90 -9.78 12.22
CA PHE A 49 9.41 -11.15 12.08
C PHE A 49 10.36 -12.27 12.54
N GLU A 50 11.65 -12.00 12.77
CA GLU A 50 12.61 -13.00 13.27
C GLU A 50 13.00 -12.77 14.73
N GLU A 51 13.13 -11.51 15.15
CA GLU A 51 13.52 -11.19 16.52
C GLU A 51 12.40 -11.49 17.51
N ASP A 52 12.69 -12.39 18.46
CA ASP A 52 11.82 -12.61 19.62
C ASP A 52 11.98 -11.41 20.57
N ARG A 53 10.89 -10.66 20.73
CA ARG A 53 10.87 -9.38 21.45
C ARG A 53 9.77 -9.37 22.48
N ASP A 54 10.10 -8.86 23.66
CA ASP A 54 9.10 -8.54 24.67
C ASP A 54 8.20 -7.39 24.17
N GLY A 55 6.88 -7.58 24.28
CA GLY A 55 5.89 -6.57 23.94
C GLY A 55 5.06 -6.90 22.70
N PRO A 56 4.46 -5.88 22.06
CA PRO A 56 3.58 -6.09 20.90
C PRO A 56 4.35 -6.65 19.71
N GLN A 57 3.75 -7.61 19.00
CA GLN A 57 4.32 -8.23 17.79
C GLN A 57 3.26 -8.24 16.67
N PHE A 58 3.71 -8.29 15.42
CA PHE A 58 2.80 -8.45 14.28
C PHE A 58 2.19 -9.85 14.28
N HIS A 59 0.89 -9.93 14.02
CA HIS A 59 0.23 -11.21 13.78
C HIS A 59 0.54 -11.73 12.37
N GLN A 60 0.46 -13.05 12.17
CA GLN A 60 0.76 -13.68 10.87
C GLN A 60 -0.03 -13.08 9.69
N CYS A 61 -1.28 -12.63 9.91
CA CYS A 61 -2.07 -11.99 8.87
C CYS A 61 -1.52 -10.61 8.47
N GLN A 62 -0.90 -9.89 9.41
CA GLN A 62 -0.25 -8.61 9.16
C GLN A 62 1.09 -8.82 8.48
N GLN A 63 1.89 -9.78 8.94
CA GLN A 63 3.14 -10.19 8.29
C GLN A 63 2.90 -10.55 6.82
N ARG A 64 1.95 -11.45 6.55
CA ARG A 64 1.60 -11.84 5.17
C ARG A 64 1.20 -10.64 4.32
N ALA A 65 0.44 -9.69 4.87
CA ALA A 65 0.03 -8.49 4.15
C ALA A 65 1.22 -7.59 3.82
N ILE A 66 2.11 -7.33 4.79
CA ILE A 66 3.32 -6.52 4.64
C ILE A 66 4.25 -7.14 3.60
N GLU A 67 4.61 -8.42 3.77
CA GLU A 67 5.50 -9.15 2.86
C GLU A 67 4.95 -9.24 1.44
N THR A 68 3.63 -9.43 1.26
CA THR A 68 3.04 -9.49 -0.08
C THR A 68 3.21 -8.16 -0.82
N ILE A 69 3.01 -7.03 -0.14
CA ILE A 69 3.23 -5.70 -0.73
C ILE A 69 4.70 -5.50 -1.07
N ILE A 70 5.61 -5.80 -0.14
CA ILE A 70 7.05 -5.67 -0.35
C ILE A 70 7.49 -6.54 -1.53
N TYR A 71 7.02 -7.79 -1.62
CA TYR A 71 7.33 -8.69 -2.73
C TYR A 71 6.86 -8.11 -4.07
N CYS A 72 5.62 -7.59 -4.13
CA CYS A 72 5.10 -6.99 -5.35
C CYS A 72 5.85 -5.70 -5.75
N HIS A 73 6.30 -4.93 -4.77
CA HIS A 73 6.95 -3.63 -5.01
C HIS A 73 8.44 -3.76 -5.32
N GLU A 74 9.20 -4.48 -4.50
CA GLU A 74 10.66 -4.56 -4.62
C GLU A 74 11.16 -5.73 -5.46
N ILE A 75 10.45 -6.87 -5.43
CA ILE A 75 10.93 -8.09 -6.10
C ILE A 75 10.32 -8.21 -7.49
N LEU A 76 9.00 -8.08 -7.59
CA LEU A 76 8.31 -8.13 -8.88
C LEU A 76 8.39 -6.80 -9.63
N GLY A 77 8.68 -5.69 -8.95
CA GLY A 77 8.81 -4.37 -9.58
C GLY A 77 7.53 -3.94 -10.30
N ILE A 78 6.37 -4.17 -9.68
CA ILE A 78 5.09 -3.87 -10.32
C ILE A 78 4.95 -2.35 -10.52
N GLU A 79 4.81 -1.94 -11.78
CA GLU A 79 4.68 -0.54 -12.21
C GLU A 79 3.22 -0.15 -12.47
N ASN A 80 2.35 -1.14 -12.72
CA ASN A 80 0.93 -0.90 -12.97
C ASN A 80 0.07 -2.07 -12.49
N PRO A 81 -1.25 -1.88 -12.30
CA PRO A 81 -2.12 -2.89 -11.70
C PRO A 81 -2.26 -4.18 -12.52
N TYR A 82 -1.91 -4.15 -13.81
CA TYR A 82 -2.16 -5.25 -14.74
C TYR A 82 -1.00 -6.24 -14.83
N GLN A 83 0.24 -5.80 -14.58
CA GLN A 83 1.44 -6.65 -14.65
C GLN A 83 1.36 -7.93 -13.80
N LEU A 84 0.71 -7.88 -12.63
CA LEU A 84 0.50 -9.09 -11.80
C LEU A 84 -0.34 -10.15 -12.53
N TYR A 85 -1.36 -9.72 -13.26
CA TYR A 85 -2.19 -10.62 -14.03
C TYR A 85 -1.45 -11.17 -15.26
N GLU A 86 -0.65 -10.35 -15.94
CA GLU A 86 0.21 -10.81 -17.05
C GLU A 86 1.22 -11.88 -16.59
N ASN A 87 1.86 -11.65 -15.44
CA ASN A 87 2.91 -12.53 -14.94
C ASN A 87 2.37 -13.86 -14.39
N PHE A 88 1.29 -13.82 -13.60
CA PHE A 88 0.83 -14.99 -12.86
C PHE A 88 -0.39 -15.68 -13.46
N ALA A 89 -1.16 -14.98 -14.30
CA ALA A 89 -2.38 -15.53 -14.88
C ALA A 89 -2.60 -15.09 -16.34
N PRO A 90 -1.61 -15.28 -17.25
CA PRO A 90 -1.71 -14.81 -18.63
C PRO A 90 -2.92 -15.41 -19.39
N GLU A 91 -3.33 -16.62 -19.02
CA GLU A 91 -4.49 -17.30 -19.61
C GLU A 91 -5.82 -16.97 -18.90
N SER A 92 -5.81 -16.08 -17.91
CA SER A 92 -7.03 -15.68 -17.21
C SER A 92 -8.01 -15.01 -18.18
N PRO A 93 -9.32 -15.31 -18.10
CA PRO A 93 -10.33 -14.59 -18.86
C PRO A 93 -10.25 -13.06 -18.68
N THR A 94 -9.82 -12.58 -17.51
CA THR A 94 -9.60 -11.15 -17.25
C THR A 94 -8.46 -10.58 -18.09
N VAL A 95 -7.34 -11.29 -18.19
CA VAL A 95 -6.20 -10.87 -19.03
C VAL A 95 -6.65 -10.86 -20.49
N GLN A 96 -7.23 -11.97 -20.97
CA GLN A 96 -7.72 -12.07 -22.34
C GLN A 96 -8.77 -11.01 -22.69
N ALA A 97 -9.64 -10.64 -21.75
CA ALA A 97 -10.63 -9.58 -21.95
C ALA A 97 -9.96 -8.20 -22.09
N VAL A 98 -8.96 -7.88 -21.27
CA VAL A 98 -8.20 -6.63 -21.38
C VAL A 98 -7.35 -6.60 -22.66
N THR A 99 -6.67 -7.68 -23.03
CA THR A 99 -5.89 -7.75 -24.27
C THR A 99 -6.76 -7.57 -25.52
N ARG A 100 -8.02 -8.04 -25.49
CA ARG A 100 -8.96 -7.93 -26.62
C ARG A 100 -9.79 -6.64 -26.62
N SER A 101 -9.93 -5.96 -25.49
CA SER A 101 -10.76 -4.77 -25.35
C SER A 101 -9.94 -3.49 -25.39
N LYS A 102 -10.06 -2.75 -26.50
CA LYS A 102 -9.44 -1.44 -26.65
C LYS A 102 -9.93 -0.44 -25.57
N ALA A 103 -11.21 -0.49 -25.20
CA ALA A 103 -11.76 0.38 -24.17
C ALA A 103 -11.11 0.16 -22.80
N LEU A 104 -10.88 -1.10 -22.41
CA LEU A 104 -10.20 -1.40 -21.15
C LEU A 104 -8.73 -1.01 -21.19
N GLN A 105 -8.06 -1.17 -22.34
CA GLN A 105 -6.70 -0.67 -22.50
C GLN A 105 -6.66 0.85 -22.37
N ASP A 106 -7.57 1.58 -23.01
CA ASP A 106 -7.66 3.03 -22.93
C ASP A 106 -7.93 3.53 -21.49
N GLU A 107 -8.67 2.76 -20.68
CA GLU A 107 -8.88 3.05 -19.25
C GLU A 107 -7.67 2.72 -18.36
N LEU A 108 -6.90 1.69 -18.70
CA LEU A 108 -5.76 1.22 -17.91
C LEU A 108 -4.44 1.92 -18.27
N ASN A 109 -4.24 2.29 -19.53
CA ASN A 109 -3.05 2.97 -20.04
C ASN A 109 -2.68 4.24 -19.25
N PRO A 110 -3.63 5.08 -18.78
CA PRO A 110 -3.31 6.24 -17.95
C PRO A 110 -2.81 5.90 -16.54
N ILE A 111 -2.96 4.65 -16.07
CA ILE A 111 -2.54 4.22 -14.74
C ILE A 111 -1.09 3.73 -14.80
N SER A 112 -0.15 4.67 -14.80
CA SER A 112 1.30 4.43 -14.85
C SER A 112 1.96 4.23 -13.47
N PHE A 113 1.19 3.77 -12.48
CA PHE A 113 1.67 3.56 -11.12
C PHE A 113 1.07 2.30 -10.49
N PRO A 114 1.80 1.64 -9.58
CA PRO A 114 1.28 0.47 -8.88
C PRO A 114 0.03 0.79 -8.07
N LYS A 115 -0.94 -0.11 -8.10
CA LYS A 115 -2.09 -0.07 -7.19
C LYS A 115 -2.19 -1.38 -6.44
N TYR A 116 -2.02 -1.30 -5.13
CA TYR A 116 -2.16 -2.43 -4.25
C TYR A 116 -3.44 -2.34 -3.42
N CYS A 117 -4.09 -3.49 -3.24
CA CYS A 117 -5.29 -3.60 -2.42
C CYS A 117 -5.15 -4.80 -1.48
N LEU A 118 -5.24 -4.55 -0.18
CA LEU A 118 -5.22 -5.57 0.85
C LEU A 118 -6.64 -5.84 1.34
N LYS A 119 -7.17 -7.02 1.02
CA LYS A 119 -8.46 -7.48 1.58
C LYS A 119 -8.22 -8.05 2.97
N MET A 120 -8.60 -7.29 3.99
CA MET A 120 -8.35 -7.63 5.40
C MET A 120 -9.62 -7.53 6.25
N ALA A 121 -9.78 -8.46 7.20
CA ALA A 121 -10.93 -8.49 8.10
C ALA A 121 -11.00 -7.25 9.02
N THR A 122 -12.19 -6.95 9.56
CA THR A 122 -12.32 -5.98 10.66
C THR A 122 -11.56 -6.50 11.89
N GLY A 123 -10.90 -5.61 12.63
CA GLY A 123 -10.10 -6.00 13.80
C GLY A 123 -8.73 -6.65 13.52
N SER A 124 -8.37 -7.00 12.28
CA SER A 124 -7.07 -7.64 11.97
C SER A 124 -5.85 -6.70 12.01
N GLY A 125 -6.00 -5.47 12.50
CA GLY A 125 -4.94 -4.47 12.57
C GLY A 125 -4.49 -3.91 11.21
N LYS A 126 -5.43 -3.54 10.34
CA LYS A 126 -5.16 -2.83 9.07
C LYS A 126 -4.30 -1.57 9.26
N THR A 127 -4.52 -0.83 10.35
CA THR A 127 -3.74 0.36 10.67
C THR A 127 -2.28 0.05 10.97
N TRP A 128 -1.98 -1.07 11.63
CA TRP A 128 -0.60 -1.49 11.87
C TRP A 128 0.10 -1.84 10.56
N VAL A 129 -0.59 -2.50 9.62
CA VAL A 129 -0.03 -2.76 8.29
C VAL A 129 0.25 -1.44 7.55
N LEU A 130 -0.67 -0.48 7.59
CA LEU A 130 -0.46 0.85 7.01
C LEU A 130 0.79 1.52 7.61
N ASN A 131 0.91 1.53 8.94
CA ASN A 131 2.05 2.13 9.63
C ASN A 131 3.39 1.46 9.27
N ALA A 132 3.42 0.13 9.22
CA ALA A 132 4.60 -0.60 8.78
C ALA A 132 5.00 -0.25 7.35
N LEU A 133 4.04 -0.14 6.43
CA LEU A 133 4.31 0.24 5.04
C LEU A 133 4.81 1.69 4.91
N ILE A 134 4.29 2.62 5.71
CA ILE A 134 4.80 4.00 5.79
C ILE A 134 6.26 4.00 6.24
N VAL A 135 6.55 3.29 7.33
CA VAL A 135 7.92 3.18 7.89
C VAL A 135 8.88 2.57 6.88
N TRP A 136 8.47 1.48 6.22
CA TRP A 136 9.25 0.82 5.19
C TRP A 136 9.58 1.75 4.02
N HIS A 137 8.60 2.45 3.45
CA HIS A 137 8.84 3.42 2.39
C HIS A 137 9.70 4.59 2.86
N TYR A 138 9.42 5.13 4.05
CA TYR A 138 10.13 6.27 4.60
C TYR A 138 11.62 5.99 4.75
N PHE A 139 11.99 4.89 5.39
CA PHE A 139 13.41 4.60 5.65
C PHE A 139 14.16 4.20 4.39
N ASN A 140 13.52 3.49 3.47
CA ASN A 140 14.14 3.21 2.17
C ASN A 140 14.42 4.51 1.40
N ALA A 141 13.46 5.44 1.37
CA ALA A 141 13.68 6.76 0.75
C ALA A 141 14.76 7.57 1.48
N LEU A 142 14.77 7.55 2.82
CA LEU A 142 15.74 8.28 3.65
C LEU A 142 17.18 7.76 3.48
N ASN A 143 17.33 6.47 3.20
CA ASN A 143 18.61 5.80 2.99
C ASN A 143 19.02 5.75 1.52
N ASP A 144 18.29 6.42 0.63
CA ASP A 144 18.53 6.48 -0.82
C ASP A 144 18.61 5.07 -1.47
N GLU A 145 17.82 4.15 -0.94
CA GLU A 145 17.72 2.79 -1.45
C GLU A 145 16.92 2.81 -2.75
N ARG A 146 17.54 2.40 -3.87
CA ARG A 146 16.91 2.40 -5.22
C ARG A 146 16.18 3.72 -5.52
N PRO A 147 16.92 4.81 -5.79
CA PRO A 147 16.36 6.16 -5.90
C PRO A 147 15.13 6.24 -6.82
N GLY A 148 14.06 6.87 -6.32
CA GLY A 148 12.79 7.01 -7.03
C GLY A 148 11.78 5.88 -6.81
N LEU A 149 12.18 4.75 -6.20
CA LEU A 149 11.28 3.62 -5.93
C LEU A 149 10.47 3.80 -4.63
N PHE A 150 10.94 4.63 -3.70
CA PHE A 150 10.31 4.85 -2.40
C PHE A 150 10.04 6.34 -2.16
N THR A 151 9.17 6.64 -1.19
CA THR A 151 8.77 8.00 -0.84
C THR A 151 8.76 8.20 0.68
N SER A 152 9.03 9.43 1.11
CA SER A 152 8.83 9.89 2.50
C SER A 152 7.64 10.86 2.62
N ARG A 153 6.86 11.01 1.53
CA ARG A 153 5.73 11.94 1.41
C ARG A 153 4.47 11.14 1.10
N PHE A 154 3.51 11.16 2.02
CA PHE A 154 2.32 10.31 1.92
C PHE A 154 1.04 11.12 2.03
N LEU A 155 0.03 10.71 1.25
CA LEU A 155 -1.35 11.17 1.36
C LEU A 155 -2.23 10.00 1.83
N ILE A 156 -2.87 10.15 2.99
CA ILE A 156 -3.83 9.19 3.53
C ILE A 156 -5.23 9.79 3.41
N VAL A 157 -6.06 9.17 2.57
CA VAL A 157 -7.46 9.54 2.41
C VAL A 157 -8.34 8.56 3.16
N THR A 158 -9.08 9.08 4.14
CA THR A 158 -9.97 8.29 4.99
C THR A 158 -11.43 8.35 4.53
N PRO A 159 -12.26 7.35 4.85
CA PRO A 159 -13.67 7.33 4.45
C PRO A 159 -14.55 8.34 5.21
N GLY A 160 -14.06 8.92 6.31
CA GLY A 160 -14.82 9.88 7.10
C GLY A 160 -14.05 10.33 8.35
N ARG A 161 -14.58 11.36 9.01
CA ARG A 161 -13.91 12.06 10.14
C ARG A 161 -13.58 11.15 11.32
N GLU A 162 -14.39 10.15 11.62
CA GLU A 162 -14.13 9.25 12.75
C GLU A 162 -12.95 8.31 12.50
N VAL A 163 -12.77 7.85 11.26
CA VAL A 163 -11.58 7.07 10.87
C VAL A 163 -10.35 7.98 10.82
N GLN A 164 -10.52 9.20 10.31
CA GLN A 164 -9.47 10.21 10.29
C GLN A 164 -8.85 10.46 11.67
N LYS A 165 -9.69 10.72 12.69
CA LYS A 165 -9.21 10.95 14.06
C LYS A 165 -8.38 9.78 14.58
N ARG A 166 -8.82 8.54 14.33
CA ARG A 166 -8.09 7.33 14.75
C ARG A 166 -6.75 7.16 14.03
N ILE A 167 -6.71 7.49 12.74
CA ILE A 167 -5.46 7.47 11.97
C ILE A 167 -4.51 8.54 12.50
N LEU A 168 -4.96 9.78 12.71
CA LEU A 168 -4.11 10.85 13.25
C LEU A 168 -3.46 10.45 14.58
N VAL A 169 -4.25 9.95 15.53
CA VAL A 169 -3.74 9.42 16.80
C VAL A 169 -2.72 8.30 16.56
N SER A 170 -3.03 7.34 15.67
CA SER A 170 -2.09 6.26 15.36
C SER A 170 -0.77 6.78 14.77
N LEU A 171 -0.80 7.77 13.88
CA LEU A 171 0.42 8.33 13.30
C LEU A 171 1.25 9.06 14.35
N GLU A 172 0.64 9.83 15.24
CA GLU A 172 1.35 10.57 16.29
C GLU A 172 1.99 9.66 17.34
N PHE A 173 1.28 8.60 17.76
CA PHE A 173 1.74 7.75 18.86
C PHE A 173 2.41 6.46 18.39
N ASP A 174 1.80 5.74 17.45
CA ASP A 174 2.23 4.39 17.08
C ASP A 174 3.52 4.42 16.26
N LEU A 175 3.69 5.38 15.34
CA LEU A 175 4.89 5.41 14.48
C LEU A 175 6.19 5.66 15.25
N SER A 176 6.13 6.21 16.46
CA SER A 176 7.30 6.36 17.34
C SER A 176 7.65 5.09 18.13
N GLN A 177 6.76 4.09 18.14
CA GLN A 177 6.91 2.90 18.96
C GLN A 177 8.00 1.96 18.44
N PRO A 178 8.70 1.24 19.35
CA PRO A 178 9.68 0.22 18.98
C PRO A 178 9.14 -0.86 18.05
N LEU A 179 7.83 -1.14 18.06
CA LEU A 179 7.24 -2.12 17.14
C LEU A 179 7.52 -1.75 15.67
N PHE A 180 7.32 -0.49 15.30
CA PHE A 180 7.42 -0.04 13.91
C PHE A 180 8.83 0.41 13.58
N VAL A 181 9.41 1.26 14.42
CA VAL A 181 10.77 1.77 14.25
C VAL A 181 11.68 0.99 15.19
N PRO A 182 12.64 0.20 14.68
CA PRO A 182 13.55 -0.56 15.53
C PRO A 182 14.43 0.36 16.39
N PRO A 183 14.70 0.01 17.66
CA PRO A 183 15.69 0.72 18.48
C PRO A 183 17.12 0.42 17.98
N GLY A 184 18.03 1.38 18.16
CA GLY A 184 19.45 1.18 17.86
C GLY A 184 19.83 1.15 16.37
N THR A 185 18.88 1.28 15.44
CA THR A 185 19.21 1.46 14.03
C THR A 185 19.82 2.83 13.79
N ARG A 186 20.79 2.89 12.87
CA ARG A 186 21.51 4.12 12.50
C ARG A 186 20.62 5.25 11.98
N TRP A 187 19.40 4.93 11.60
CA TRP A 187 18.44 5.83 10.97
C TRP A 187 17.24 6.16 11.86
N ARG A 188 17.11 5.55 13.05
CA ARG A 188 16.00 5.81 13.98
C ARG A 188 15.85 7.30 14.30
N ASP A 189 16.95 7.94 14.69
CA ASP A 189 16.93 9.35 15.13
C ASP A 189 16.68 10.34 13.99
N ARG A 190 16.63 9.85 12.75
CA ARG A 190 16.28 10.61 11.56
C ARG A 190 14.80 10.50 11.22
N PHE A 191 14.00 9.79 12.02
CA PHE A 191 12.56 9.63 11.79
C PHE A 191 11.79 10.88 12.21
N TYR A 192 11.67 11.82 11.27
CA TYR A 192 10.94 13.06 11.42
C TYR A 192 10.07 13.32 10.18
N TYR A 193 8.86 13.80 10.40
CA TYR A 193 7.94 14.22 9.35
C TYR A 193 7.04 15.34 9.86
N GLU A 194 6.57 16.17 8.94
CA GLU A 194 5.49 17.12 9.21
C GLU A 194 4.13 16.42 9.03
N LEU A 195 3.22 16.58 9.99
CA LEU A 195 1.87 16.04 9.91
C LEU A 195 0.88 17.14 9.51
N TYR A 196 0.27 16.99 8.35
CA TYR A 196 -0.77 17.88 7.84
C TYR A 196 -2.15 17.26 8.03
N THR A 197 -3.05 18.04 8.61
CA THR A 197 -4.45 17.74 8.87
C THR A 197 -5.37 18.57 7.97
N PRO A 198 -6.69 18.31 7.95
CA PRO A 198 -7.61 19.13 7.18
C PRO A 198 -7.56 20.63 7.43
N ASP A 199 -7.31 21.04 8.67
CA ASP A 199 -7.37 22.44 9.08
C ASP A 199 -6.14 23.21 8.60
N ASP A 200 -5.12 22.50 8.12
CA ASP A 200 -3.92 23.07 7.52
C ASP A 200 -4.13 23.45 6.05
N PHE A 201 -5.18 22.93 5.38
CA PHE A 201 -5.47 23.26 3.98
C PHE A 201 -6.00 24.68 3.83
N ARG A 202 -5.23 25.49 3.10
CA ARG A 202 -5.53 26.86 2.73
C ARG A 202 -5.12 27.06 1.27
N GLU A 203 -5.73 28.01 0.57
CA GLU A 203 -5.48 28.23 -0.87
C GLU A 203 -4.00 28.40 -1.23
N ASN A 204 -3.17 28.88 -0.30
CA ASN A 204 -1.73 29.11 -0.51
C ASN A 204 -0.85 28.21 0.38
N LEU A 205 -1.32 27.02 0.75
CA LEU A 205 -0.49 26.07 1.50
C LEU A 205 0.72 25.65 0.64
N THR A 206 1.92 25.94 1.13
CA THR A 206 3.17 25.42 0.56
C THR A 206 3.59 24.23 1.41
N LEU A 207 3.66 23.04 0.80
CA LEU A 207 4.16 21.85 1.48
C LEU A 207 5.68 21.93 1.63
N THR A 208 6.19 21.32 2.69
CA THR A 208 7.62 21.17 2.91
C THR A 208 8.29 20.36 1.80
N ASP A 209 9.53 20.72 1.46
CA ASP A 209 10.41 19.88 0.64
C ASP A 209 10.88 18.63 1.42
N GLY A 210 10.65 18.58 2.74
CA GLY A 210 10.96 17.44 3.58
C GLY A 210 9.98 16.27 3.46
N ALA A 211 10.09 15.36 4.43
CA ALA A 211 9.14 14.26 4.62
C ALA A 211 7.85 14.76 5.28
N PHE A 212 6.71 14.25 4.84
CA PHE A 212 5.42 14.62 5.42
C PHE A 212 4.37 13.51 5.33
N LEU A 213 3.43 13.55 6.27
CA LEU A 213 2.21 12.75 6.26
C LEU A 213 1.02 13.70 6.17
N MET A 214 0.20 13.52 5.16
CA MET A 214 -1.02 14.31 4.97
C MET A 214 -2.23 13.41 5.17
N VAL A 215 -3.12 13.76 6.11
CA VAL A 215 -4.33 12.98 6.38
C VAL A 215 -5.58 13.79 6.08
N THR A 216 -6.37 13.32 5.13
CA THR A 216 -7.64 13.93 4.73
C THR A 216 -8.78 12.90 4.75
N ASN A 217 -9.99 13.31 4.39
CA ASN A 217 -11.12 12.43 4.15
C ASN A 217 -11.71 12.70 2.76
N TRP A 218 -12.33 11.68 2.16
CA TRP A 218 -12.81 11.80 0.78
C TRP A 218 -13.83 12.94 0.58
N GLN A 219 -14.57 13.31 1.64
CA GLN A 219 -15.60 14.36 1.60
C GLN A 219 -15.01 15.76 1.39
N GLN A 220 -13.70 15.94 1.60
CA GLN A 220 -12.97 17.19 1.32
C GLN A 220 -12.60 17.34 -0.15
N PHE A 221 -12.53 16.23 -0.89
CA PHE A 221 -12.49 16.28 -2.35
C PHE A 221 -13.90 16.53 -2.88
N ARG A 222 -14.47 17.69 -2.55
CA ARG A 222 -15.58 18.19 -3.37
C ARG A 222 -14.97 18.52 -4.72
N PHE A 223 -15.22 17.67 -5.71
CA PHE A 223 -15.05 18.05 -7.10
C PHE A 223 -15.73 19.40 -7.27
N ALA A 224 -15.05 20.35 -7.91
CA ALA A 224 -15.67 21.62 -8.25
C ALA A 224 -17.03 21.29 -8.87
N LYS A 225 -18.13 21.65 -8.19
CA LYS A 225 -19.44 21.57 -8.83
C LYS A 225 -19.28 22.38 -10.11
N ASP A 226 -19.64 21.82 -11.25
CA ASP A 226 -19.87 22.63 -12.45
C ASP A 226 -20.68 23.85 -11.99
N LYS A 227 -20.33 25.04 -12.50
CA LYS A 227 -20.95 26.32 -12.09
C LYS A 227 -22.44 26.07 -11.81
N PRO A 228 -22.95 26.44 -10.62
CA PRO A 228 -24.32 26.11 -10.24
C PRO A 228 -25.23 26.50 -11.40
N SER A 229 -26.11 25.59 -11.80
CA SER A 229 -27.06 25.94 -12.85
C SER A 229 -27.84 27.17 -12.36
N LEU A 230 -28.19 28.10 -13.26
CA LEU A 230 -29.02 29.28 -12.92
C LEU A 230 -30.24 28.88 -12.05
N TRP A 231 -30.75 27.65 -12.24
CA TRP A 231 -31.83 27.07 -11.45
C TRP A 231 -31.50 26.85 -9.97
N GLU A 232 -30.28 26.43 -9.62
CA GLU A 232 -29.85 26.25 -8.22
C GLU A 232 -29.60 27.59 -7.53
N GLU A 233 -29.15 28.60 -8.27
CA GLU A 233 -28.97 29.97 -7.78
C GLU A 233 -30.32 30.62 -7.41
N PHE A 234 -31.38 30.32 -8.15
CA PHE A 234 -32.71 30.87 -7.89
C PHE A 234 -33.54 30.08 -6.86
N MET A 235 -33.32 28.77 -6.70
CA MET A 235 -34.24 27.91 -5.92
C MET A 235 -33.65 27.37 -4.61
N GLY A 236 -32.35 27.58 -4.35
CA GLY A 236 -31.66 27.01 -3.18
C GLY A 236 -31.41 25.51 -3.33
N GLU A 237 -30.36 24.99 -2.68
CA GLU A 237 -30.06 23.56 -2.68
C GLU A 237 -31.20 22.78 -2.01
N ARG A 238 -31.74 21.76 -2.69
CA ARG A 238 -32.59 20.75 -2.03
C ARG A 238 -31.68 19.92 -1.12
N GLU A 239 -31.98 19.93 0.19
CA GLU A 239 -31.36 19.05 1.20
C GLU A 239 -31.41 17.56 0.82
#